data_AF-A0A174ASL0-F1
#
_entry.id   AF-A0A174ASL0-F1
#
_cell.length_a   1.000
_cell.length_b   1.000
_cell.length_c   1.000
_cell.angle_alpha   90.00
_cell.angle_beta   90.00
_cell.angle_gamma   90.00
#
_symmetry.space_group_name_H-M   'P 1'
#
loop_
_entity.id
_entity.type
_entity.pdbx_description
1 polymer ?
#
loop_
_entity_poly.entity_id
_entity_poly.type
_entity_poly.pdbx_seq_one_letter_code
_entity_poly.pdbx_strand_id
1 'polypeptide(L)'
;MDWAILIFEILLTVAVFLIGLFVKNYLPSYMDEKGKNLATKEDIEEITRKTEEVQQEFREGFELFSNDVKFKYDFFYKQYSELYCKLYAIIIQSEYVRHFIELTDKRNIPFEEAPFLEITPTHKETTTFNISKANGSSVTRKTEEIETPISQFNKKELCDYIISNGSLASQKLLKLAVAYRFAADHYSGNGSGGSIDVKDIADEEEFRMIKDIVVAIVQDYNLLRKELKLDYNENEIKTGIPEL
;
A
#
# COMPACT_ATOMS: atom_id res chain seq x y z
N MET A 1 -88.35 53.75 38.54
CA MET A 1 -87.12 52.92 38.60
C MET A 1 -87.09 51.86 37.50
N ASP A 2 -88.23 51.44 36.95
CA ASP A 2 -88.29 50.35 35.96
C ASP A 2 -87.68 50.66 34.59
N TRP A 3 -87.79 51.91 34.11
CA TRP A 3 -87.24 52.29 32.80
C TRP A 3 -85.71 52.28 32.75
N ALA A 4 -85.03 52.59 33.86
CA ALA A 4 -83.57 52.57 33.94
C ALA A 4 -83.02 51.13 33.96
N ILE A 5 -83.73 50.23 34.62
CA ILE A 5 -83.41 48.79 34.66
C ILE A 5 -83.58 48.18 33.27
N LEU A 6 -84.66 48.54 32.56
CA LEU A 6 -84.94 48.04 31.21
C LEU A 6 -83.92 48.52 30.16
N ILE A 7 -83.45 49.78 30.26
CA ILE A 7 -82.36 50.30 29.41
C ILE A 7 -81.05 49.56 29.70
N PHE A 8 -80.75 49.29 30.97
CA PHE A 8 -79.54 48.57 31.37
C PHE A 8 -79.55 47.12 30.86
N GLU A 9 -80.69 46.41 30.94
CA GLU A 9 -80.83 45.05 30.39
C GLU A 9 -80.64 45.00 28.87
N ILE A 10 -81.21 45.95 28.13
CA ILE A 10 -81.02 46.04 26.67
C ILE A 10 -79.54 46.27 26.34
N LEU A 11 -78.88 47.18 27.07
CA LEU A 11 -77.47 47.49 26.88
C LEU A 11 -76.57 46.29 27.21
N LEU A 12 -76.90 45.53 28.26
CA LEU A 12 -76.23 44.28 28.60
C LEU A 12 -76.42 43.22 27.50
N THR A 13 -77.62 43.11 26.94
CA THR A 13 -77.93 42.16 25.87
C THR A 13 -77.15 42.48 24.60
N VAL A 14 -77.07 43.78 24.24
CA VAL A 14 -76.26 44.26 23.12
C VAL A 14 -74.77 44.02 23.37
N ALA A 15 -74.29 44.25 24.60
CA ALA A 15 -72.89 43.98 24.96
C ALA A 15 -72.55 42.49 24.84
N VAL A 16 -73.42 41.59 25.31
CA VAL A 16 -73.25 40.13 25.17
C VAL A 16 -73.27 39.71 23.70
N PHE A 17 -74.16 40.30 22.89
CA PHE A 17 -74.20 40.04 21.45
C PHE A 17 -72.91 40.47 20.74
N LEU A 18 -72.40 41.66 21.06
CA LEU A 18 -71.14 42.18 20.51
C LEU A 18 -69.93 41.33 20.94
N ILE A 19 -69.88 40.89 22.20
CA ILE A 19 -68.86 39.96 22.69
C ILE A 19 -68.96 38.62 21.97
N GLY A 20 -70.18 38.08 21.79
CA GLY A 20 -70.41 36.84 21.04
C GLY A 20 -69.94 36.95 19.59
N LEU A 21 -70.18 38.09 18.94
CA LEU A 21 -69.76 38.35 17.55
C LEU A 21 -68.23 38.53 17.45
N PHE A 22 -67.61 39.16 18.44
CA PHE A 22 -66.16 39.29 18.54
C PHE A 22 -65.49 37.93 18.77
N VAL A 23 -65.96 37.14 19.73
CA VAL A 23 -65.43 35.80 20.03
C VAL A 23 -65.62 34.86 18.85
N LYS A 24 -66.75 34.92 18.14
CA LYS A 24 -67.01 34.05 16.97
C LYS A 24 -66.11 34.37 15.77
N ASN A 25 -65.74 35.63 15.56
CA ASN A 25 -65.00 36.02 14.35
C ASN A 25 -63.49 36.19 14.58
N TYR A 26 -63.06 36.79 15.69
CA TYR A 26 -61.65 37.12 15.93
C TYR A 26 -60.88 35.99 16.62
N LEU A 27 -61.51 35.28 17.56
CA LEU A 27 -60.84 34.25 18.34
C LEU A 27 -60.40 33.05 17.46
N PRO A 28 -61.25 32.52 16.54
CA PRO A 28 -60.83 31.44 15.65
C PRO A 28 -59.74 31.86 14.68
N SER A 29 -59.82 33.07 14.12
CA SER A 29 -58.81 33.58 13.19
C SER A 29 -57.45 33.71 13.87
N TYR A 30 -57.41 34.26 15.10
CA TYR A 30 -56.18 34.38 15.87
C TYR A 30 -55.60 33.01 16.25
N MET A 31 -56.44 32.06 16.67
CA MET A 31 -55.98 30.71 17.02
C MET A 31 -55.48 29.93 15.80
N ASP A 32 -56.11 30.09 14.63
CA ASP A 32 -55.66 29.48 13.37
C ASP A 32 -54.30 30.04 12.92
N GLU A 33 -54.13 31.36 12.96
CA GLU A 33 -52.87 32.01 12.62
C GLU A 33 -51.76 31.69 13.62
N LYS A 34 -52.09 31.62 14.92
CA LYS A 34 -51.16 31.17 15.96
C LYS A 34 -50.77 29.70 15.78
N GLY A 35 -51.71 28.84 15.41
CA GLY A 35 -51.47 27.42 15.12
C GLY A 35 -50.54 27.24 13.92
N LYS A 36 -50.80 27.97 12.82
CA LYS A 36 -49.93 27.99 11.63
C LYS A 36 -48.50 28.44 11.97
N ASN A 37 -48.36 29.53 12.72
CA ASN A 37 -47.05 30.04 13.13
C ASN A 37 -46.30 29.07 14.05
N LEU A 38 -47.01 28.32 14.90
CA LEU A 38 -46.41 27.29 15.74
C LEU A 38 -45.92 26.11 14.89
N ALA A 39 -46.77 25.59 14.01
CA ALA A 39 -46.42 24.50 13.10
C ALA A 39 -45.21 24.88 12.21
N THR A 40 -45.18 26.10 11.65
CA THR A 40 -44.03 26.57 10.86
C THR A 40 -42.73 26.63 11.67
N LYS A 41 -42.79 26.99 12.96
CA LYS A 41 -41.60 26.98 13.82
C LYS A 41 -41.11 25.56 14.08
N GLU A 42 -42.03 24.65 14.37
CA GLU A 42 -41.72 23.22 14.56
C GLU A 42 -41.13 22.60 13.29
N ASP A 43 -41.68 22.92 12.11
CA ASP A 43 -41.16 22.49 10.81
C ASP A 43 -39.73 23.01 10.57
N ILE A 44 -39.47 24.29 10.86
CA ILE A 44 -38.13 24.88 10.72
C ILE A 44 -37.14 24.22 11.68
N GLU A 45 -37.55 23.97 12.93
CA GLU A 45 -36.73 23.27 13.92
C GLU A 45 -36.42 21.84 13.46
N GLU A 46 -37.41 21.10 12.97
CA GLU A 46 -37.22 19.74 12.46
C GLU A 46 -36.31 19.71 11.24
N ILE A 47 -36.50 20.63 10.29
CA ILE A 47 -35.63 20.77 9.12
C ILE A 47 -34.20 21.10 9.56
N THR A 48 -34.03 22.01 10.50
CA THR A 48 -32.70 22.40 11.01
C THR A 48 -32.03 21.22 11.71
N ARG A 49 -32.76 20.46 12.53
CA ARG A 49 -32.22 19.25 13.16
C ARG A 49 -31.80 18.21 12.12
N LYS A 50 -32.64 17.97 11.10
CA LYS A 50 -32.31 17.05 10.00
C LYS A 50 -31.09 17.52 9.20
N THR A 51 -30.93 18.81 8.95
CA THR A 51 -29.75 19.31 8.23
C THR A 51 -28.48 19.19 9.09
N GLU A 52 -28.57 19.41 10.40
CA GLU A 52 -27.47 19.17 11.34
C GLU A 52 -27.09 17.68 11.43
N GLU A 53 -28.08 16.78 11.50
CA GLU A 53 -27.89 15.32 11.46
C GLU A 53 -27.16 14.90 10.19
N VAL A 54 -27.65 15.33 9.00
CA VAL A 54 -27.00 15.02 7.72
C VAL A 54 -25.59 15.60 7.64
N GLN A 55 -25.37 16.81 8.16
CA GLN A 55 -24.04 17.40 8.22
C GLN A 55 -23.10 16.61 9.14
N GLN A 56 -23.62 16.12 10.27
CA GLN A 56 -22.85 15.29 11.18
C GLN A 56 -22.48 13.95 10.55
N GLU A 57 -23.44 13.25 9.94
CA GLU A 57 -23.19 12.01 9.19
C GLU A 57 -22.14 12.22 8.09
N PHE A 58 -22.23 13.33 7.35
CA PHE A 58 -21.24 13.66 6.34
C PHE A 58 -19.85 13.91 6.93
N ARG A 59 -19.75 14.64 8.06
CA ARG A 59 -18.48 14.88 8.74
C ARG A 59 -17.85 13.56 9.22
N GLU A 60 -18.62 12.71 9.89
CA GLU A 60 -18.16 11.40 10.38
C GLU A 60 -17.72 10.50 9.22
N GLY A 61 -18.52 10.42 8.15
CA GLY A 61 -18.19 9.64 6.96
C GLY A 61 -16.94 10.16 6.24
N PHE A 62 -16.78 11.48 6.15
CA PHE A 62 -15.61 12.11 5.55
C PHE A 62 -14.34 11.89 6.41
N GLU A 63 -14.43 11.95 7.73
CA GLU A 63 -13.31 11.68 8.63
C GLU A 63 -12.84 10.22 8.51
N LEU A 64 -13.77 9.26 8.50
CA LEU A 64 -13.45 7.84 8.28
C LEU A 64 -12.76 7.65 6.93
N PHE A 65 -13.33 8.18 5.86
CA PHE A 65 -12.74 8.10 4.52
C PHE A 65 -11.34 8.75 4.47
N SER A 66 -11.17 9.92 5.09
CA SER A 66 -9.89 10.62 5.12
C SER A 66 -8.83 9.83 5.88
N ASN A 67 -9.19 9.23 7.02
CA ASN A 67 -8.31 8.37 7.81
C ASN A 67 -7.92 7.10 7.04
N ASP A 68 -8.86 6.44 6.38
CA ASP A 68 -8.60 5.25 5.56
C ASP A 68 -7.66 5.55 4.39
N VAL A 69 -7.91 6.66 3.69
CA VAL A 69 -7.04 7.12 2.61
C VAL A 69 -5.65 7.41 3.13
N LYS A 70 -5.52 8.15 4.24
CA LYS A 70 -4.23 8.46 4.85
C LYS A 70 -3.47 7.19 5.25
N PHE A 71 -4.15 6.25 5.92
CA PHE A 71 -3.56 4.97 6.29
C PHE A 71 -3.06 4.19 5.08
N LYS A 72 -3.86 4.11 4.01
CA LYS A 72 -3.48 3.45 2.75
C LYS A 72 -2.22 4.08 2.14
N TYR A 73 -2.16 5.41 2.04
CA TYR A 73 -1.00 6.12 1.50
C TYR A 73 0.25 5.91 2.38
N ASP A 74 0.12 6.01 3.70
CA ASP A 74 1.22 5.80 4.63
C ASP A 74 1.76 4.38 4.53
N PHE A 75 0.87 3.38 4.41
CA PHE A 75 1.26 1.99 4.23
C PHE A 75 1.98 1.76 2.90
N PHE A 76 1.44 2.26 1.79
CA PHE A 76 2.06 2.15 0.47
C PHE A 76 3.42 2.83 0.40
N TYR A 77 3.56 3.99 1.05
CA TYR A 77 4.83 4.68 1.14
C TYR A 77 5.89 3.85 1.89
N LYS A 78 5.51 3.19 2.99
CA LYS A 78 6.40 2.26 3.71
C LYS A 78 6.79 1.07 2.86
N GLN A 79 5.84 0.41 2.20
CA GLN A 79 6.14 -0.70 1.28
C GLN A 79 7.13 -0.26 0.19
N TYR A 80 6.86 0.88 -0.44
CA TYR A 80 7.72 1.45 -1.47
C TYR A 80 9.13 1.74 -0.94
N SER A 81 9.24 2.55 0.11
CA SER A 81 10.54 3.09 0.57
C SER A 81 11.38 2.07 1.32
N GLU A 82 10.78 1.23 2.18
CA GLU A 82 11.51 0.31 3.05
C GLU A 82 11.79 -1.04 2.37
N LEU A 83 10.93 -1.49 1.44
CA LEU A 83 11.07 -2.79 0.79
C LEU A 83 11.39 -2.67 -0.71
N TYR A 84 10.44 -2.17 -1.50
CA TYR A 84 10.50 -2.31 -2.96
C TYR A 84 11.57 -1.43 -3.60
N CYS A 85 11.90 -0.26 -3.04
CA CYS A 85 13.01 0.58 -3.52
C CYS A 85 14.34 -0.18 -3.51
N LYS A 86 14.65 -0.88 -2.40
CA LYS A 86 15.89 -1.64 -2.29
C LYS A 86 15.89 -2.84 -3.23
N LEU A 87 14.78 -3.58 -3.28
CA LEU A 87 14.64 -4.74 -4.17
C LEU A 87 14.76 -4.36 -5.65
N TYR A 88 14.09 -3.29 -6.06
CA TYR A 88 14.15 -2.80 -7.44
C TYR A 88 15.57 -2.33 -7.81
N ALA A 89 16.27 -1.65 -6.89
CA ALA A 89 17.66 -1.26 -7.12
C ALA A 89 18.58 -2.47 -7.39
N ILE A 90 18.38 -3.58 -6.68
CA ILE A 90 19.12 -4.83 -6.89
C ILE A 90 18.80 -5.43 -8.27
N ILE A 91 17.53 -5.39 -8.70
CA ILE A 91 17.14 -5.88 -10.03
C ILE A 91 17.75 -5.02 -11.13
N ILE A 92 17.67 -3.69 -11.01
CA ILE A 92 18.28 -2.77 -11.98
C ILE A 92 19.79 -2.94 -12.05
N GLN A 93 20.45 -3.25 -10.92
CA GLN A 93 21.86 -3.61 -10.94
C GLN A 93 22.09 -4.84 -11.83
N SER A 94 21.35 -5.94 -11.62
CA SER A 94 21.41 -7.15 -12.46
C SER A 94 21.16 -6.85 -13.95
N GLU A 95 20.18 -6.00 -14.26
CA GLU A 95 19.91 -5.56 -15.64
C GLU A 95 21.06 -4.76 -16.25
N TYR A 96 21.65 -3.87 -15.47
CA TYR A 96 22.80 -3.10 -15.93
C TYR A 96 24.01 -4.01 -16.21
N VAL A 97 24.20 -5.08 -15.43
CA VAL A 97 25.22 -6.11 -15.72
C VAL A 97 24.94 -6.77 -17.06
N ARG A 98 23.69 -7.15 -17.33
CA ARG A 98 23.29 -7.72 -18.63
C ARG A 98 23.63 -6.78 -19.78
N HIS A 99 23.26 -5.52 -19.65
CA HIS A 99 23.55 -4.50 -20.67
C HIS A 99 25.06 -4.27 -20.82
N PHE A 100 25.82 -4.28 -19.72
CA PHE A 100 27.27 -4.13 -19.76
C PHE A 100 27.93 -5.29 -20.54
N ILE A 101 27.50 -6.54 -20.31
CA ILE A 101 27.98 -7.72 -21.06
C ILE A 101 27.65 -7.58 -22.56
N GLU A 102 26.47 -7.06 -22.91
CA GLU A 102 26.12 -6.80 -24.30
C GLU A 102 27.05 -5.76 -24.94
N LEU A 103 27.42 -4.72 -24.19
CA LEU A 103 28.36 -3.70 -24.67
C LEU A 103 29.78 -4.23 -24.86
N THR A 104 30.31 -4.99 -23.89
CA THR A 104 31.69 -5.49 -23.88
C THR A 104 31.89 -6.71 -24.78
N ASP A 105 31.04 -7.72 -24.61
CA ASP A 105 31.26 -9.06 -25.18
C ASP A 105 30.39 -9.31 -26.42
N LYS A 106 29.51 -8.35 -26.77
CA LYS A 106 28.51 -8.48 -27.86
C LYS A 106 27.62 -9.70 -27.70
N ARG A 107 27.46 -10.18 -26.47
CA ARG A 107 26.63 -11.32 -26.11
C ARG A 107 25.28 -10.81 -25.61
N ASN A 108 24.21 -11.16 -26.32
CA ASN A 108 22.86 -10.94 -25.84
C ASN A 108 22.45 -12.11 -24.94
N ILE A 109 22.06 -11.82 -23.70
CA ILE A 109 21.54 -12.80 -22.75
C ILE A 109 20.08 -12.41 -22.50
N PRO A 110 19.10 -13.15 -23.04
CA PRO A 110 17.70 -12.79 -22.87
C PRO A 110 17.24 -13.01 -21.42
N PHE A 111 16.30 -12.18 -20.97
CA PHE A 111 15.70 -12.27 -19.63
C PHE A 111 15.11 -13.66 -19.33
N GLU A 112 14.53 -14.30 -20.36
CA GLU A 112 13.94 -15.64 -20.27
C GLU A 112 14.96 -16.75 -19.96
N GLU A 113 16.24 -16.55 -20.29
CA GLU A 113 17.32 -17.51 -20.00
C GLU A 113 18.04 -17.20 -18.68
N ALA A 114 18.14 -15.92 -18.32
CA ALA A 114 18.80 -15.49 -17.10
C ALA A 114 18.06 -14.29 -16.48
N PRO A 115 16.98 -14.53 -15.73
CA PRO A 115 16.12 -13.46 -15.18
C PRO A 115 16.85 -12.61 -14.13
N PHE A 116 17.92 -13.14 -13.53
CA PHE A 116 18.77 -12.44 -12.58
C PHE A 116 20.24 -12.80 -12.80
N LEU A 117 21.12 -11.80 -12.83
CA LEU A 117 22.56 -11.95 -12.99
C LEU A 117 23.29 -11.47 -11.74
N GLU A 118 24.07 -12.35 -11.14
CA GLU A 118 24.90 -12.06 -9.98
C GLU A 118 26.31 -11.62 -10.39
N ILE A 119 26.91 -10.72 -9.60
CA ILE A 119 28.34 -10.41 -9.70
C ILE A 119 29.08 -11.19 -8.62
N THR A 120 29.95 -12.09 -9.04
CA THR A 120 30.78 -12.88 -8.12
C THR A 120 31.78 -11.97 -7.37
N PRO A 121 32.05 -12.20 -6.07
CA PRO A 121 33.07 -11.47 -5.33
C PRO A 121 34.46 -11.53 -6.00
N THR A 122 35.24 -10.46 -5.85
CA THR A 122 36.60 -10.43 -6.42
C THR A 122 37.55 -11.23 -5.52
N HIS A 123 38.22 -12.24 -6.08
CA HIS A 123 39.22 -13.01 -5.34
C HIS A 123 40.59 -12.31 -5.38
N LYS A 124 41.17 -12.05 -4.21
CA LYS A 124 42.57 -11.64 -4.08
C LYS A 124 43.41 -12.84 -3.64
N GLU A 125 44.23 -13.35 -4.56
CA GLU A 125 45.20 -14.39 -4.23
C GLU A 125 46.53 -13.79 -3.77
N THR A 126 46.88 -14.02 -2.50
CA THR A 126 48.19 -13.66 -1.95
C THR A 126 49.04 -14.92 -1.84
N THR A 127 50.07 -15.02 -2.67
CA THR A 127 51.06 -16.11 -2.57
C THR A 127 52.28 -15.62 -1.80
N THR A 128 52.53 -16.20 -0.62
CA THR A 128 53.70 -15.91 0.22
C THR A 128 54.74 -17.02 0.07
N PHE A 129 55.95 -16.66 -0.33
CA PHE A 129 57.08 -17.58 -0.42
C PHE A 129 57.98 -17.41 0.81
N ASN A 130 57.99 -18.39 1.71
CA ASN A 130 58.91 -18.40 2.84
C ASN A 130 60.11 -19.28 2.51
N ILE A 131 61.29 -18.66 2.35
CA ILE A 131 62.56 -19.36 2.13
C ILE A 131 63.33 -19.33 3.45
N SER A 132 63.47 -20.49 4.10
CA SER A 132 64.29 -20.64 5.30
C SER A 132 65.50 -21.54 5.01
N LYS A 133 66.68 -21.16 5.50
CA LYS A 133 67.95 -21.91 5.29
C LYS A 133 68.00 -23.27 6.02
N ALA A 134 67.04 -23.57 6.90
CA ALA A 134 67.05 -24.78 7.73
C ALA A 134 65.91 -25.77 7.42
N ASN A 135 64.74 -25.32 6.95
CA ASN A 135 63.53 -26.18 6.82
C ASN A 135 62.86 -26.11 5.42
N GLY A 136 63.64 -25.90 4.36
CA GLY A 136 63.13 -25.87 2.99
C GLY A 136 62.28 -24.62 2.66
N SER A 137 61.83 -24.56 1.40
CA SER A 137 60.96 -23.50 0.88
C SER A 137 59.49 -23.91 1.02
N SER A 138 58.67 -23.08 1.68
CA SER A 138 57.22 -23.30 1.77
C SER A 138 56.46 -22.18 1.04
N VAL A 139 55.45 -22.57 0.26
CA VAL A 139 54.53 -21.63 -0.41
C VAL A 139 53.20 -21.65 0.33
N THR A 140 52.76 -20.50 0.83
CA THR A 140 51.43 -20.34 1.43
C THR A 140 50.59 -19.47 0.50
N ARG A 141 49.51 -20.04 -0.05
CA ARG A 141 48.50 -19.30 -0.81
C ARG A 141 47.34 -18.95 0.12
N LYS A 142 47.02 -17.66 0.21
CA LYS A 142 45.85 -17.16 0.92
C LYS A 142 44.94 -16.50 -0.11
N THR A 143 43.77 -17.09 -0.35
CA THR A 143 42.72 -16.48 -1.18
C THR A 143 41.80 -15.71 -0.25
N GLU A 144 41.70 -14.40 -0.43
CA GLU A 144 40.77 -13.54 0.27
C GLU A 144 39.64 -13.16 -0.70
N GLU A 145 38.40 -13.48 -0.37
CA GLU A 145 37.22 -12.97 -1.07
C GLU A 145 36.98 -11.54 -0.62
N ILE A 146 37.05 -10.60 -1.57
CA ILE A 146 36.72 -9.20 -1.32
C ILE A 146 35.28 -9.02 -1.79
N GLU A 147 34.36 -9.02 -0.83
CA GLU A 147 32.99 -8.58 -1.06
C GLU A 147 32.97 -7.07 -1.36
N THR A 148 32.34 -6.71 -2.46
CA THR A 148 32.01 -5.33 -2.82
C THR A 148 30.51 -5.10 -2.58
N PRO A 149 30.03 -3.86 -2.43
CA PRO A 149 28.60 -3.58 -2.32
C PRO A 149 27.77 -4.15 -3.49
N ILE A 150 28.41 -4.36 -4.63
CA ILE A 150 27.82 -4.91 -5.85
C ILE A 150 27.75 -6.44 -5.79
N SER A 151 28.74 -7.10 -5.16
CA SER A 151 28.81 -8.57 -5.06
C SER A 151 28.14 -9.15 -3.81
N GLN A 152 27.71 -8.31 -2.86
CA GLN A 152 26.93 -8.75 -1.70
C GLN A 152 25.55 -9.25 -2.15
N PHE A 153 24.92 -8.56 -3.11
CA PHE A 153 23.57 -8.88 -3.56
C PHE A 153 23.52 -10.16 -4.41
N ASN A 154 23.27 -11.29 -3.74
CA ASN A 154 22.95 -12.58 -4.35
C ASN A 154 21.45 -12.91 -4.19
N LYS A 155 20.97 -13.92 -4.93
CA LYS A 155 19.56 -14.35 -4.90
C LYS A 155 19.08 -14.74 -3.49
N LYS A 156 19.97 -15.28 -2.66
CA LYS A 156 19.68 -15.66 -1.27
C LYS A 156 19.45 -14.42 -0.40
N GLU A 157 20.33 -13.43 -0.47
CA GLU A 157 20.17 -12.15 0.25
C GLU A 157 18.89 -11.42 -0.16
N LEU A 158 18.54 -11.46 -1.45
CA LEU A 158 17.29 -10.90 -1.96
C LEU A 158 16.08 -11.56 -1.28
N CYS A 159 16.06 -12.89 -1.20
CA CYS A 159 14.99 -13.63 -0.54
C CYS A 159 14.96 -13.42 0.97
N ASP A 160 16.12 -13.41 1.63
CA ASP A 160 16.24 -13.15 3.06
C ASP A 160 15.78 -11.72 3.42
N TYR A 161 16.02 -10.75 2.53
CA TYR A 161 15.51 -9.39 2.68
C TYR A 161 13.97 -9.33 2.57
N ILE A 162 13.38 -10.06 1.62
CA ILE A 162 11.92 -10.16 1.50
C ILE A 162 11.31 -10.79 2.75
N ILE A 163 11.90 -11.87 3.25
CA ILE A 163 11.37 -12.62 4.41
C ILE A 163 11.49 -11.77 5.69
N SER A 164 12.63 -11.08 5.89
CA SER A 164 12.82 -10.20 7.04
C SER A 164 11.87 -9.00 7.05
N ASN A 165 11.43 -8.54 5.86
CA ASN A 165 10.45 -7.47 5.68
C ASN A 165 9.07 -7.99 5.25
N GLY A 166 8.72 -9.22 5.65
CA GLY A 166 7.49 -9.88 5.20
C GLY A 166 6.19 -9.17 5.56
N SER A 167 6.20 -8.25 6.53
CA SER A 167 5.05 -7.39 6.87
C SER A 167 4.74 -6.35 5.80
N LEU A 168 5.71 -6.02 4.94
CA LEU A 168 5.59 -5.07 3.84
C LEU A 168 5.47 -5.76 2.48
N ALA A 169 5.88 -7.03 2.39
CA ALA A 169 5.86 -7.79 1.14
C ALA A 169 4.43 -8.17 0.73
N SER A 170 4.16 -8.19 -0.58
CA SER A 170 2.92 -8.77 -1.08
C SER A 170 2.84 -10.27 -0.73
N GLN A 171 1.62 -10.78 -0.54
CA GLN A 171 1.43 -12.19 -0.18
C GLN A 171 2.06 -13.14 -1.22
N LYS A 172 2.03 -12.75 -2.49
CA LYS A 172 2.66 -13.49 -3.60
C LYS A 172 4.18 -13.50 -3.43
N LEU A 173 4.79 -12.32 -3.24
CA LEU A 173 6.24 -12.18 -3.11
C LEU A 173 6.79 -12.95 -1.89
N LEU A 174 6.10 -12.87 -0.75
CA LEU A 174 6.49 -13.61 0.45
C LEU A 174 6.43 -15.13 0.24
N LYS A 175 5.37 -15.64 -0.40
CA LYS A 175 5.26 -17.08 -0.72
C LYS A 175 6.39 -17.54 -1.62
N LEU A 176 6.72 -16.76 -2.65
CA LEU A 176 7.81 -17.06 -3.56
C LEU A 176 9.17 -17.07 -2.86
N ALA A 177 9.48 -16.08 -2.02
CA ALA A 177 10.75 -16.03 -1.29
C ALA A 177 10.91 -17.18 -0.30
N VAL A 178 9.83 -17.57 0.40
CA VAL A 178 9.86 -18.73 1.30
C VAL A 178 10.06 -20.04 0.53
N ALA A 179 9.40 -20.19 -0.63
CA ALA A 179 9.58 -21.36 -1.49
C ALA A 179 10.99 -21.42 -2.08
N TYR A 180 11.52 -20.28 -2.52
CA TYR A 180 12.88 -20.16 -3.06
C TYR A 180 13.91 -20.63 -2.05
N ARG A 181 13.81 -20.18 -0.79
CA ARG A 181 14.71 -20.61 0.29
C ARG A 181 14.72 -22.12 0.46
N PHE A 182 13.56 -22.78 0.35
CA PHE A 182 13.48 -24.24 0.40
C PHE A 182 14.14 -24.89 -0.81
N ALA A 183 13.87 -24.40 -2.03
CA ALA A 183 14.49 -24.93 -3.25
C ALA A 183 16.02 -24.74 -3.24
N ALA A 184 16.50 -23.58 -2.79
CA ALA A 184 17.93 -23.25 -2.69
C ALA A 184 18.70 -24.16 -1.72
N ASP A 185 18.07 -24.65 -0.64
CA ASP A 185 18.69 -25.60 0.29
C ASP A 185 18.90 -27.00 -0.34
N HIS A 186 18.08 -27.33 -1.35
CA HIS A 186 18.14 -28.59 -2.09
C HIS A 186 18.78 -28.47 -3.48
N TYR A 187 19.18 -27.26 -3.88
CA TYR A 187 19.84 -26.93 -5.14
C TYR A 187 21.17 -27.68 -5.31
N SER A 188 21.44 -28.13 -6.53
CA SER A 188 22.61 -28.97 -6.84
C SER A 188 23.96 -28.34 -6.45
N GLY A 189 24.05 -27.01 -6.48
CA GLY A 189 25.24 -26.23 -6.10
C GLY A 189 25.51 -26.13 -4.59
N ASN A 190 24.57 -26.51 -3.72
CA ASN A 190 24.71 -26.37 -2.26
C ASN A 190 25.34 -27.61 -1.58
N GLY A 191 25.76 -28.62 -2.36
CA GLY A 191 26.50 -29.79 -1.89
C GLY A 191 25.71 -30.75 -0.99
N SER A 192 24.42 -30.49 -0.72
CA SER A 192 23.58 -31.33 0.12
C SER A 192 23.22 -32.64 -0.61
N GLY A 193 23.29 -33.75 0.14
CA GLY A 193 23.06 -35.10 -0.36
C GLY A 193 21.57 -35.33 -0.64
N GLY A 194 21.24 -35.50 -1.92
CA GLY A 194 19.92 -35.88 -2.41
C GLY A 194 20.06 -36.74 -3.68
N SER A 195 19.01 -37.47 -4.06
CA SER A 195 18.99 -38.20 -5.33
C SER A 195 19.09 -37.22 -6.52
N ILE A 196 19.61 -37.69 -7.65
CA ILE A 196 19.76 -36.89 -8.89
C ILE A 196 18.42 -36.23 -9.26
N ASP A 197 17.32 -37.00 -9.22
CA ASP A 197 15.98 -36.50 -9.54
C ASP A 197 15.51 -35.32 -8.67
N VAL A 198 15.91 -35.27 -7.39
CA VAL A 198 15.53 -34.18 -6.48
C VAL A 198 16.30 -32.90 -6.79
N LYS A 199 17.53 -33.03 -7.29
CA LYS A 199 18.38 -31.90 -7.65
C LYS A 199 17.90 -31.23 -8.94
N ASP A 200 17.59 -32.02 -9.96
CA ASP A 200 17.10 -31.48 -11.24
C ASP A 200 15.78 -30.71 -11.06
N ILE A 201 14.86 -31.26 -10.25
CA ILE A 201 13.60 -30.59 -9.90
C ILE A 201 13.86 -29.31 -9.08
N ALA A 202 14.80 -29.35 -8.12
CA ALA A 202 15.14 -28.17 -7.32
C ALA A 202 15.76 -27.05 -8.17
N ASP A 203 16.58 -27.40 -9.16
CA ASP A 203 17.21 -26.44 -10.08
C ASP A 203 16.17 -25.78 -10.99
N GLU A 204 15.22 -26.54 -11.56
CA GLU A 204 14.10 -25.98 -12.34
C GLU A 204 13.19 -25.07 -11.51
N GLU A 205 12.87 -25.49 -10.28
CA GLU A 205 12.02 -24.72 -9.37
C GLU A 205 12.72 -23.45 -8.86
N GLU A 206 14.03 -23.50 -8.57
CA GLU A 206 14.83 -22.32 -8.22
C GLU A 206 14.79 -21.29 -9.33
N PHE A 207 15.00 -21.72 -10.58
CA PHE A 207 14.98 -20.86 -11.77
C PHE A 207 13.61 -20.23 -11.99
N ARG A 208 12.54 -21.03 -11.90
CA ARG A 208 11.16 -20.54 -12.03
C ARG A 208 10.84 -19.51 -10.94
N MET A 209 11.20 -19.81 -9.69
CA MET A 209 10.91 -18.93 -8.56
C MET A 209 11.69 -17.61 -8.65
N ILE A 210 12.96 -17.61 -9.04
CA ILE A 210 13.72 -16.37 -9.17
C ILE A 210 13.13 -15.49 -10.28
N LYS A 211 12.71 -16.08 -11.40
CA LYS A 211 11.98 -15.37 -12.46
C LYS A 211 10.71 -14.70 -11.91
N ASP A 212 9.88 -15.48 -11.23
CA ASP A 212 8.61 -15.00 -10.67
C ASP A 212 8.83 -13.91 -9.59
N ILE A 213 9.91 -14.01 -8.82
CA ILE A 213 10.30 -13.01 -7.82
C ILE A 213 10.69 -11.69 -8.50
N VAL A 214 11.57 -11.74 -9.51
CA VAL A 214 12.00 -10.54 -10.25
C VAL A 214 10.81 -9.84 -10.88
N VAL A 215 9.95 -10.61 -11.58
CA VAL A 215 8.71 -10.11 -12.19
C VAL A 215 7.80 -9.47 -11.14
N ALA A 216 7.59 -10.14 -10.00
CA ALA A 216 6.73 -9.61 -8.94
C ALA A 216 7.28 -8.30 -8.35
N ILE A 217 8.58 -8.19 -8.12
CA ILE A 217 9.21 -6.97 -7.59
C ILE A 217 9.05 -5.81 -8.57
N VAL A 218 9.34 -6.03 -9.86
CA VAL A 218 9.26 -4.98 -10.90
C VAL A 218 7.83 -4.47 -11.05
N GLN A 219 6.86 -5.38 -11.06
CA GLN A 219 5.43 -5.04 -11.13
C GLN A 219 4.98 -4.28 -9.87
N ASP A 220 5.21 -4.85 -8.69
CA ASP A 220 4.77 -4.27 -7.42
C ASP A 220 5.43 -2.90 -7.16
N TYR A 221 6.71 -2.73 -7.51
CA TYR A 221 7.42 -1.45 -7.40
C TYR A 221 6.74 -0.35 -8.23
N ASN A 222 6.45 -0.61 -9.51
CA ASN A 222 5.80 0.37 -10.38
C ASN A 222 4.33 0.59 -10.02
N LEU A 223 3.62 -0.46 -9.56
CA LEU A 223 2.26 -0.32 -9.03
C LEU A 223 2.23 0.59 -7.79
N LEU A 224 3.17 0.42 -6.85
CA LEU A 224 3.28 1.30 -5.69
C LEU A 224 3.59 2.74 -6.09
N ARG A 225 4.50 2.96 -7.04
CA ARG A 225 4.77 4.32 -7.58
C ARG A 225 3.52 4.94 -8.22
N LYS A 226 2.76 4.16 -8.97
CA LYS A 226 1.48 4.59 -9.57
C LYS A 226 0.46 4.99 -8.51
N GLU A 227 0.26 4.17 -7.47
CA GLU A 227 -0.65 4.49 -6.36
C GLU A 227 -0.18 5.72 -5.56
N LEU A 228 1.13 5.91 -5.42
CA LEU A 228 1.76 7.07 -4.76
C LEU A 228 1.86 8.32 -5.67
N LYS A 229 1.38 8.24 -6.92
CA LYS A 229 1.45 9.32 -7.93
C LYS A 229 2.89 9.79 -8.22
N LEU A 230 3.84 8.86 -8.18
CA LEU A 230 5.22 9.04 -8.62
C LEU A 230 5.34 8.58 -10.08
N ASP A 231 6.42 8.97 -10.75
CA ASP A 231 6.73 8.45 -12.09
C ASP A 231 6.85 6.93 -12.07
N TYR A 232 6.44 6.25 -13.14
CA TYR A 232 6.50 4.79 -13.19
C TYR A 232 6.57 4.32 -14.65
N ASN A 233 7.01 3.08 -14.88
CA ASN A 233 7.02 2.46 -16.20
C ASN A 233 5.81 1.53 -16.39
N GLU A 234 4.92 1.86 -17.33
CA GLU A 234 3.71 1.08 -17.62
C GLU A 234 4.01 -0.25 -18.34
N ASN A 235 5.13 -0.35 -19.06
CA ASN A 235 5.56 -1.62 -19.65
C ASN A 235 6.01 -2.59 -18.56
N GLU A 236 6.82 -2.12 -17.62
CA GLU A 236 7.27 -2.91 -16.45
C GLU A 236 6.11 -3.44 -15.61
N ILE A 237 5.01 -2.68 -15.49
CA ILE A 237 3.78 -3.16 -14.83
C ILE A 237 3.17 -4.34 -15.60
N LYS A 238 3.17 -4.29 -16.94
CA LYS A 238 2.52 -5.29 -17.79
C LYS A 238 3.35 -6.56 -17.94
N THR A 239 4.66 -6.41 -18.15
CA THR A 239 5.58 -7.51 -18.45
C THR A 239 6.28 -8.04 -17.21
N GLY A 240 6.53 -7.17 -16.22
CA GLY A 240 7.45 -7.44 -15.10
C GLY A 240 8.91 -7.58 -15.53
N ILE A 241 9.24 -7.24 -16.77
CA ILE A 241 10.61 -7.24 -17.28
C ILE A 241 11.14 -5.82 -17.09
N PRO A 242 12.21 -5.63 -16.32
CA PRO A 242 12.81 -4.32 -16.09
C PRO A 242 13.44 -3.77 -17.38
N GLU A 243 13.34 -2.45 -17.58
CA GLU A 243 13.89 -1.73 -18.74
C GLU A 243 14.95 -0.71 -18.26
N LEU A 244 16.00 -0.52 -19.07
CA LEU A 244 17.09 0.45 -18.81
C LEU A 244 16.86 1.79 -19.52
#